data_AF-L9Y7D5-F1
#
_entry.id   AF-L9Y7D5-F1
#
_cell.length_a   1.000
_cell.length_b   1.000
_cell.length_c   1.000
_cell.angle_alpha   90.00
_cell.angle_beta   90.00
_cell.angle_gamma   90.00
#
_symmetry.space_group_name_H-M   'P 1'
#
loop_
_entity.id
_entity.type
_entity.pdbx_description
1 polymer ?
#
loop_
_entity_poly.entity_id
_entity_poly.type
_entity_poly.pdbx_seq_one_letter_code
_entity_poly.pdbx_strand_id
1 'polypeptide(L)'
;MPARSEMCIRDRNWTVLESKGKDEDRTGTIEEVRAIDGDFVGTDDGVYRVHGDDDLEHAGLSDVRDVAAVGVPLAATDDGLYKLGNGWMELSEGRFDVVAADPRSNPGSLSRAHAVSSDGSVYEYADGEWHEDETRSAGADRIVAVGYGEQVYAVTETGTVEVAGDGEWRGRSIGVRNVTGLAVPR
;
A
#
# COMPACT_ATOMS: atom_id res chain seq x y z
N MET A 1 12.43 25.71 14.38
CA MET A 1 10.97 25.86 14.26
C MET A 1 10.50 24.77 13.32
N PRO A 2 9.78 23.72 13.75
CA PRO A 2 9.24 22.74 12.80
C PRO A 2 7.84 23.15 12.35
N ALA A 3 7.58 22.89 11.07
CA ALA A 3 6.38 23.23 10.34
C ALA A 3 5.18 22.41 10.83
N ARG A 4 4.02 23.07 10.90
CA ARG A 4 2.72 22.43 11.10
C ARG A 4 2.24 21.87 9.76
N SER A 5 2.04 20.57 9.69
CA SER A 5 1.23 19.92 8.67
C SER A 5 -0.21 19.82 9.21
N GLU A 6 -1.16 20.47 8.54
CA GLU A 6 -2.60 20.31 8.77
C GLU A 6 -3.16 19.33 7.74
N MET A 7 -3.87 18.30 8.20
CA MET A 7 -4.66 17.39 7.36
C MET A 7 -6.06 17.26 7.97
N CYS A 8 -7.08 17.27 7.10
CA CYS A 8 -8.48 17.58 7.41
C CYS A 8 -9.16 16.54 8.33
N ILE A 9 -9.79 17.03 9.40
CA ILE A 9 -10.33 16.27 10.53
C ILE A 9 -11.85 16.43 10.59
N ARG A 10 -12.61 15.35 10.87
CA ARG A 10 -14.05 15.46 11.17
C ARG A 10 -14.38 15.85 12.63
N ASP A 11 -13.54 15.55 13.64
CA ASP A 11 -13.86 15.83 15.06
C ASP A 11 -12.76 16.39 16.02
N ARG A 12 -11.59 16.83 15.54
CA ARG A 12 -10.48 17.46 16.30
C ARG A 12 -10.00 16.77 17.58
N ASN A 13 -10.38 15.52 17.83
CA ASN A 13 -9.82 14.72 18.90
C ASN A 13 -8.77 13.78 18.32
N TRP A 14 -7.52 13.91 18.77
CA TRP A 14 -6.44 13.00 18.40
C TRP A 14 -6.40 11.89 19.45
N THR A 15 -6.71 10.68 19.03
CA THR A 15 -6.44 9.48 19.83
C THR A 15 -5.04 8.98 19.47
N VAL A 16 -4.20 8.80 20.49
CA VAL A 16 -2.92 8.11 20.33
C VAL A 16 -3.18 6.62 20.50
N LEU A 17 -2.91 5.84 19.45
CA LEU A 17 -2.94 4.38 19.52
C LEU A 17 -1.62 3.89 20.09
N GLU A 18 -1.66 3.06 21.13
CA GLU A 18 -0.48 2.41 21.69
C GLU A 18 -0.51 0.92 21.31
N SER A 19 0.60 0.38 20.80
CA SER A 19 0.69 -1.06 20.57
C SER A 19 0.92 -1.78 21.90
N LYS A 20 0.17 -2.86 22.15
CA LYS A 20 0.46 -3.74 23.28
C LYS A 20 1.66 -4.62 22.91
N GLY A 21 2.77 -4.45 23.62
CA GLY A 21 3.91 -5.35 23.50
C GLY A 21 3.56 -6.78 23.91
N LYS A 22 4.38 -7.76 23.50
CA LYS A 22 4.22 -9.18 23.88
C LYS A 22 4.33 -9.44 25.39
N ASP A 23 4.80 -8.45 26.17
CA ASP A 23 4.75 -8.41 27.62
C ASP A 23 3.71 -7.36 28.05
N GLU A 24 2.81 -7.72 28.98
CA GLU A 24 1.70 -6.87 29.49
C GLU A 24 2.15 -5.52 30.12
N ASP A 25 3.44 -5.22 30.14
CA ASP A 25 4.06 -4.05 30.78
C ASP A 25 4.87 -3.16 29.81
N ARG A 26 4.78 -3.40 28.49
CA ARG A 26 5.43 -2.55 27.47
C ARG A 26 4.39 -2.01 26.49
N THR A 27 4.02 -0.74 26.64
CA THR A 27 3.45 0.02 25.52
C THR A 27 4.57 0.21 24.50
N GLY A 28 4.49 -0.51 23.38
CA GLY A 28 5.43 -0.36 22.28
C GLY A 28 5.06 0.90 21.50
N THR A 29 5.97 1.86 21.40
CA THR A 29 5.82 2.95 20.43
C THR A 29 6.16 2.40 19.06
N ILE A 30 5.26 2.53 18.08
CA ILE A 30 5.60 2.27 16.67
C ILE A 30 6.44 3.45 16.20
N GLU A 31 7.72 3.21 15.92
CA GLU A 31 8.65 4.28 15.58
C GLU A 31 8.47 4.77 14.14
N GLU A 32 8.08 3.89 13.20
CA GLU A 32 7.92 4.23 11.79
C GLU A 32 6.65 3.63 11.16
N VAL A 33 5.64 4.49 10.92
CA VAL A 33 4.49 4.15 10.07
C VAL A 33 4.85 4.43 8.61
N ARG A 34 4.77 3.39 7.77
CA ARG A 34 5.11 3.43 6.34
C ARG A 34 3.88 3.51 5.45
N ALA A 35 2.79 2.83 5.83
CA ALA A 35 1.55 2.83 5.08
C ALA A 35 0.32 2.63 5.98
N ILE A 36 -0.82 3.16 5.54
CA ILE A 36 -2.13 2.97 6.18
C ILE A 36 -3.17 2.76 5.08
N ASP A 37 -3.91 1.66 5.15
CA ASP A 37 -5.13 1.46 4.37
C ASP A 37 -6.16 0.70 5.21
N GLY A 38 -7.38 1.23 5.28
CA GLY A 38 -8.44 0.72 6.15
C GLY A 38 -7.97 0.55 7.60
N ASP A 39 -8.12 -0.67 8.12
CA ASP A 39 -7.72 -1.03 9.49
C ASP A 39 -6.26 -1.52 9.57
N PHE A 40 -5.50 -1.50 8.47
CA PHE A 40 -4.13 -2.00 8.42
C PHE A 40 -3.10 -0.88 8.44
N VAL A 41 -2.04 -1.10 9.21
CA VAL A 41 -0.89 -0.20 9.34
C VAL A 41 0.38 -1.00 9.02
N GLY A 42 1.11 -0.58 8.00
CA GLY A 42 2.41 -1.14 7.64
C GLY A 42 3.55 -0.38 8.32
N THR A 43 4.49 -1.12 8.91
CA THR A 43 5.63 -0.60 9.67
C THR A 43 6.90 -1.40 9.39
N ASP A 44 8.04 -0.94 9.88
CA ASP A 44 9.28 -1.71 9.92
C ASP A 44 9.19 -2.98 10.77
N ASP A 45 8.41 -2.96 11.85
CA ASP A 45 8.19 -4.12 12.72
C ASP A 45 7.12 -5.11 12.20
N GLY A 46 6.43 -4.77 11.12
CA GLY A 46 5.43 -5.63 10.48
C GLY A 46 4.09 -4.93 10.23
N VAL A 47 3.05 -5.74 10.05
CA VAL A 47 1.68 -5.26 9.90
C VAL A 47 1.02 -5.18 11.27
N TYR A 48 0.31 -4.10 11.52
CA TYR A 48 -0.59 -3.96 12.65
C TYR A 48 -2.03 -3.80 12.18
N ARG A 49 -2.98 -4.21 13.02
CA ARG A 49 -4.40 -4.02 12.81
C ARG A 49 -5.02 -3.14 13.88
N VAL A 50 -5.72 -2.10 13.45
CA VAL A 50 -6.49 -1.22 14.31
C VAL A 50 -7.79 -1.93 14.71
N HIS A 51 -8.06 -1.97 16.01
CA HIS A 51 -9.26 -2.55 16.60
C HIS A 51 -9.96 -1.53 17.49
N GLY A 52 -11.19 -1.14 17.11
CA GLY A 52 -11.92 -0.11 17.83
C GLY A 52 -11.18 1.24 17.79
N ASP A 53 -11.30 2.02 18.86
CA ASP A 53 -10.79 3.40 18.88
C ASP A 53 -9.33 3.50 19.36
N ASP A 54 -8.85 2.54 20.16
CA ASP A 54 -7.60 2.69 20.94
C ASP A 54 -6.66 1.46 20.88
N ASP A 55 -7.00 0.38 20.17
CA ASP A 55 -6.23 -0.88 20.20
C ASP A 55 -5.53 -1.14 18.87
N LEU A 56 -4.27 -1.56 18.97
CA LEU A 56 -3.41 -1.86 17.84
C LEU A 56 -2.69 -3.20 18.08
N GLU A 57 -3.03 -4.19 17.28
CA GLU A 57 -2.54 -5.57 17.41
C GLU A 57 -1.51 -5.88 16.33
N HIS A 58 -0.36 -6.46 16.69
CA HIS A 58 0.61 -6.96 15.72
C HIS A 58 0.04 -8.16 14.97
N ALA A 59 -0.06 -8.03 13.64
CA ALA A 59 -0.71 -8.99 12.75
C ALA A 59 0.28 -9.83 11.93
N GLY A 60 1.58 -9.78 12.25
CA GLY A 60 2.63 -10.55 11.59
C GLY A 60 3.45 -9.77 10.55
N LEU A 61 4.29 -10.50 9.80
CA LEU A 61 5.32 -9.97 8.90
C LEU A 61 6.35 -9.08 9.61
N SER A 62 7.28 -8.56 8.83
CA SER A 62 8.33 -7.59 9.19
C SER A 62 8.64 -6.75 7.96
N ASP A 63 9.23 -5.59 8.16
CA ASP A 63 9.67 -4.67 7.10
C ASP A 63 8.62 -4.41 6.00
N VAL A 64 7.40 -4.10 6.44
CA VAL A 64 6.28 -3.80 5.56
C VAL A 64 6.49 -2.42 4.95
N ARG A 65 6.33 -2.31 3.64
CA ARG A 65 6.48 -1.06 2.87
C ARG A 65 5.13 -0.45 2.52
N ASP A 66 4.16 -1.29 2.18
CA ASP A 66 2.82 -0.85 1.79
C ASP A 66 1.76 -1.90 2.11
N VAL A 67 0.50 -1.47 2.28
CA VAL A 67 -0.65 -2.33 2.60
C VAL A 67 -1.88 -1.94 1.79
N ALA A 68 -2.69 -2.93 1.41
CA ALA A 68 -3.99 -2.72 0.81
C ALA A 68 -5.05 -3.56 1.54
N ALA A 69 -6.09 -2.94 2.07
CA ALA A 69 -7.08 -3.60 2.93
C ALA A 69 -8.30 -4.16 2.17
N VAL A 70 -8.61 -3.57 1.01
CA VAL A 70 -9.83 -3.90 0.27
C VAL A 70 -9.73 -5.27 -0.42
N GLY A 71 -10.84 -6.02 -0.38
CA GLY A 71 -10.93 -7.33 -1.02
C GLY A 71 -10.29 -8.41 -0.15
N VAL A 72 -9.10 -8.86 -0.54
CA VAL A 72 -8.22 -9.70 0.27
C VAL A 72 -7.06 -8.82 0.71
N PRO A 73 -6.79 -8.64 2.01
CA PRO A 73 -5.70 -7.78 2.45
C PRO A 73 -4.36 -8.21 1.88
N LEU A 74 -3.57 -7.25 1.42
CA LEU A 74 -2.25 -7.44 0.82
C LEU A 74 -1.20 -6.64 1.58
N ALA A 75 0.03 -7.13 1.56
CA ALA A 75 1.20 -6.43 2.11
C ALA A 75 2.41 -6.59 1.19
N ALA A 76 3.05 -5.47 0.87
CA ALA A 76 4.36 -5.41 0.23
C ALA A 76 5.44 -5.29 1.31
N THR A 77 6.50 -6.08 1.22
CA THR A 77 7.57 -6.14 2.23
C THR A 77 8.95 -6.18 1.59
N ASP A 78 10.00 -6.16 2.43
CA ASP A 78 11.36 -6.33 1.93
C ASP A 78 11.62 -7.73 1.33
N ASP A 79 10.87 -8.74 1.76
CA ASP A 79 11.08 -10.15 1.39
C ASP A 79 10.09 -10.68 0.34
N GLY A 80 8.90 -10.08 0.23
CA GLY A 80 7.85 -10.61 -0.62
C GLY A 80 6.57 -9.76 -0.71
N LEU A 81 5.69 -10.18 -1.62
CA LEU A 81 4.29 -9.78 -1.68
C LEU A 81 3.43 -10.85 -1.01
N TYR A 82 2.58 -10.44 -0.07
CA TYR A 82 1.76 -11.35 0.73
C TYR A 82 0.27 -11.04 0.62
N LYS A 83 -0.57 -12.07 0.77
CA LYS A 83 -2.02 -11.95 1.01
C LYS A 83 -2.42 -12.52 2.36
N LEU A 84 -3.43 -11.95 2.98
CA LEU A 84 -4.00 -12.44 4.23
C LEU A 84 -5.09 -13.49 3.97
N GLY A 85 -4.91 -14.70 4.51
CA GLY A 85 -5.93 -15.75 4.60
C GLY A 85 -5.95 -16.35 6.00
N ASN A 86 -5.52 -17.62 6.15
CA ASN A 86 -5.29 -18.25 7.45
C ASN A 86 -3.92 -17.85 8.03
N GLY A 87 -3.60 -16.56 7.99
CA GLY A 87 -2.24 -16.01 8.12
C GLY A 87 -1.74 -15.43 6.79
N TRP A 88 -0.58 -14.79 6.83
CA TRP A 88 0.07 -14.25 5.65
C TRP A 88 0.62 -15.36 4.76
N MET A 89 0.19 -15.36 3.50
CA MET A 89 0.63 -16.31 2.48
C MET A 89 1.37 -15.54 1.40
N GLU A 90 2.59 -15.99 1.09
CA GLU A 90 3.39 -15.41 0.03
C GLU A 90 2.73 -15.64 -1.33
N LEU A 91 2.71 -14.58 -2.13
CA LEU A 91 2.27 -14.57 -3.52
C LEU A 91 3.47 -14.57 -4.47
N SER A 92 4.51 -13.83 -4.10
CA SER A 92 5.73 -13.69 -4.87
C SER A 92 6.89 -13.34 -3.93
N GLU A 93 8.04 -13.97 -4.15
CA GLU A 93 9.29 -13.66 -3.46
C GLU A 93 9.91 -12.39 -4.03
N GLY A 94 10.73 -11.72 -3.23
CA GLY A 94 11.49 -10.54 -3.63
C GLY A 94 10.88 -9.25 -3.09
N ARG A 95 11.62 -8.16 -3.27
CA ARG A 95 11.32 -6.90 -2.61
C ARG A 95 10.18 -6.15 -3.31
N PHE A 96 9.13 -5.80 -2.56
CA PHE A 96 8.01 -4.98 -3.04
C PHE A 96 7.86 -3.70 -2.24
N ASP A 97 7.57 -2.60 -2.92
CA ASP A 97 7.43 -1.29 -2.28
C ASP A 97 6.03 -0.69 -2.36
N VAL A 98 5.19 -1.13 -3.31
CA VAL A 98 3.83 -0.61 -3.50
C VAL A 98 2.88 -1.78 -3.68
N VAL A 99 1.70 -1.70 -3.06
CA VAL A 99 0.58 -2.61 -3.33
C VAL A 99 -0.75 -1.87 -3.21
N ALA A 100 -1.64 -2.08 -4.17
CA ALA A 100 -2.97 -1.45 -4.16
C ALA A 100 -4.03 -2.38 -4.74
N ALA A 101 -5.20 -2.43 -4.10
CA ALA A 101 -6.36 -3.18 -4.56
C ALA A 101 -7.47 -2.24 -5.06
N ASP A 102 -8.21 -2.67 -6.10
CA ASP A 102 -9.34 -1.92 -6.61
C ASP A 102 -10.43 -1.83 -5.52
N PRO A 103 -10.90 -0.62 -5.18
CA PRO A 103 -11.98 -0.40 -4.24
C PRO A 103 -13.28 -1.14 -4.53
N ARG A 104 -13.49 -1.57 -5.77
CA ARG A 104 -14.66 -2.36 -6.20
C ARG A 104 -14.53 -3.86 -5.92
N SER A 105 -13.39 -4.31 -5.39
CA SER A 105 -13.19 -5.69 -4.97
C SER A 105 -14.16 -6.06 -3.85
N ASN A 106 -14.69 -7.28 -3.87
CA ASN A 106 -15.59 -7.77 -2.81
C ASN A 106 -14.78 -8.33 -1.64
N PRO A 107 -15.25 -8.25 -0.39
CA PRO A 107 -14.59 -8.88 0.75
C PRO A 107 -14.26 -10.35 0.48
N GLY A 108 -12.99 -10.73 0.61
CA GLY A 108 -12.49 -12.08 0.34
C GLY A 108 -12.13 -12.38 -1.12
N SER A 109 -12.25 -11.42 -2.05
CA SER A 109 -11.86 -11.59 -3.46
C SER A 109 -11.38 -10.30 -4.10
N LEU A 110 -10.27 -10.34 -4.82
CA LEU A 110 -9.76 -9.20 -5.59
C LEU A 110 -10.45 -9.14 -6.96
N SER A 111 -10.84 -7.94 -7.41
CA SER A 111 -11.26 -7.72 -8.81
C SER A 111 -10.09 -7.32 -9.69
N ARG A 112 -9.27 -6.38 -9.20
CA ARG A 112 -7.99 -5.95 -9.77
C ARG A 112 -7.09 -5.55 -8.61
N ALA A 113 -5.80 -5.84 -8.72
CA ALA A 113 -4.79 -5.37 -7.79
C ALA A 113 -3.49 -5.14 -8.57
N HIS A 114 -2.61 -4.30 -8.03
CA HIS A 114 -1.29 -4.07 -8.59
C HIS A 114 -0.27 -4.06 -7.47
N ALA A 115 0.93 -4.53 -7.77
CA ALA A 115 2.10 -4.43 -6.92
C ALA A 115 3.30 -3.95 -7.72
N VAL A 116 4.23 -3.25 -7.08
CA VAL A 116 5.46 -2.76 -7.72
C VAL A 116 6.64 -3.26 -6.90
N SER A 117 7.51 -4.01 -7.56
CA SER A 117 8.76 -4.48 -6.98
C SER A 117 9.79 -3.34 -6.90
N SER A 118 10.81 -3.52 -6.08
CA SER A 118 11.83 -2.49 -5.86
C SER A 118 12.71 -2.20 -7.06
N ASP A 119 12.81 -3.14 -8.00
CA ASP A 119 13.48 -2.96 -9.29
C ASP A 119 12.60 -2.28 -10.35
N GLY A 120 11.32 -2.03 -10.03
CA GLY A 120 10.39 -1.28 -10.85
C GLY A 120 9.48 -2.13 -11.75
N SER A 121 9.55 -3.45 -11.67
CA SER A 121 8.56 -4.33 -12.32
C SER A 121 7.17 -4.12 -11.71
N VAL A 122 6.16 -4.11 -12.57
CA VAL A 122 4.75 -3.96 -12.18
C VAL A 122 4.10 -5.31 -12.31
N TYR A 123 3.37 -5.72 -11.29
CA TYR A 123 2.58 -6.93 -11.29
C TYR A 123 1.11 -6.56 -11.21
N GLU A 124 0.29 -7.23 -12.00
CA GLU A 124 -1.16 -7.09 -11.97
C GLU A 124 -1.83 -8.37 -11.51
N TYR A 125 -2.92 -8.22 -10.77
CA TYR A 125 -3.87 -9.29 -10.50
C TYR A 125 -5.02 -9.19 -11.48
N ALA A 126 -5.10 -10.16 -12.38
CA ALA A 126 -6.14 -10.30 -13.38
C ALA A 126 -6.51 -11.78 -13.53
N ASP A 127 -7.76 -12.07 -13.90
CA ASP A 127 -8.24 -13.42 -14.18
C ASP A 127 -7.99 -14.47 -13.07
N GLY A 128 -7.83 -14.02 -11.83
CA GLY A 128 -7.64 -14.88 -10.66
C GLY A 128 -6.19 -15.10 -10.25
N GLU A 129 -5.23 -14.57 -11.00
CA GLU A 129 -3.79 -14.81 -10.86
C GLU A 129 -2.96 -13.52 -10.93
N TRP A 130 -1.74 -13.60 -10.42
CA TRP A 130 -0.77 -12.51 -10.48
C TRP A 130 0.22 -12.75 -11.63
N HIS A 131 0.46 -11.71 -12.42
CA HIS A 131 1.43 -11.73 -13.52
C HIS A 131 2.21 -10.43 -13.55
N GLU A 132 3.41 -10.47 -14.14
CA GLU A 132 4.14 -9.26 -14.48
C GLU A 132 3.47 -8.57 -15.66
N ASP A 133 3.22 -7.27 -15.54
CA ASP A 133 2.70 -6.41 -16.60
C ASP A 133 3.85 -5.93 -17.50
N GLU A 134 4.06 -6.68 -18.58
CA GLU A 134 5.08 -6.38 -19.60
C GLU A 134 4.72 -5.20 -20.51
N THR A 135 3.50 -4.63 -20.38
CA THR A 135 3.06 -3.51 -21.22
C THR A 135 3.66 -2.17 -20.77
N ARG A 136 4.11 -2.08 -19.52
CA ARG A 136 4.83 -0.91 -19.01
C ARG A 136 6.26 -0.91 -19.53
N SER A 137 6.71 0.24 -20.03
CA SER A 137 8.04 0.37 -20.62
C SER A 137 9.15 0.04 -19.62
N ALA A 138 10.07 -0.84 -20.02
CA ALA A 138 11.27 -1.13 -19.25
C ALA A 138 12.10 0.14 -19.02
N GLY A 139 12.58 0.34 -17.79
CA GLY A 139 13.36 1.52 -17.41
C GLY A 139 12.55 2.81 -17.25
N ALA A 140 11.22 2.74 -17.26
CA ALA A 140 10.39 3.86 -16.81
C ALA A 140 10.67 4.21 -15.35
N ASP A 141 10.42 5.46 -14.98
CA ASP A 141 10.60 5.95 -13.60
C ASP A 141 9.79 5.10 -12.61
N ARG A 142 10.32 4.88 -11.40
CA ARG A 142 9.69 4.01 -10.41
C ARG A 142 8.32 4.56 -9.97
N ILE A 143 7.30 3.70 -10.01
CA ILE A 143 5.98 3.98 -9.43
C ILE A 143 6.10 3.97 -7.91
N VAL A 144 5.48 4.96 -7.27
CA VAL A 144 5.43 5.11 -5.80
C VAL A 144 4.02 4.97 -5.23
N ALA A 145 2.98 5.02 -6.07
CA ALA A 145 1.61 4.73 -5.67
C ALA A 145 0.74 4.35 -6.87
N VAL A 146 -0.23 3.47 -6.64
CA VAL A 146 -1.27 3.07 -7.58
C VAL A 146 -2.64 3.39 -7.00
N GLY A 147 -3.56 3.86 -7.84
CA GLY A 147 -4.94 4.18 -7.47
C GLY A 147 -5.92 3.80 -8.58
N TYR A 148 -7.19 3.64 -8.22
CA TYR A 148 -8.20 3.11 -9.12
C TYR A 148 -9.37 4.08 -9.30
N GLY A 149 -9.74 4.33 -10.55
CA GLY A 149 -10.97 5.00 -10.95
C GLY A 149 -11.66 4.22 -12.06
N GLU A 150 -11.97 4.88 -13.18
CA GLU A 150 -12.38 4.18 -14.40
C GLU A 150 -11.21 3.36 -14.98
N GLN A 151 -10.01 3.93 -14.93
CA GLN A 151 -8.74 3.30 -15.30
C GLN A 151 -7.86 3.07 -14.06
N VAL A 152 -6.72 2.42 -14.26
CA VAL A 152 -5.66 2.32 -13.27
C VAL A 152 -4.77 3.55 -13.43
N TYR A 153 -4.51 4.24 -12.33
CA TYR A 153 -3.65 5.41 -12.27
C TYR A 153 -2.43 5.07 -11.42
N ALA A 154 -1.24 5.45 -11.87
CA ALA A 154 -0.03 5.40 -11.08
C ALA A 154 0.65 6.76 -11.06
N VAL A 155 1.50 6.97 -10.06
CA VAL A 155 2.39 8.13 -10.04
C VAL A 155 3.81 7.68 -9.74
N THR A 156 4.77 8.29 -10.42
CA THR A 156 6.20 8.06 -10.20
C THR A 156 6.77 9.03 -9.18
N GLU A 157 7.91 8.70 -8.58
CA GLU A 157 8.63 9.60 -7.65
C GLU A 157 8.94 10.97 -8.28
N THR A 158 9.22 10.97 -9.58
CA THR A 158 9.52 12.15 -10.41
C THR A 158 8.29 12.94 -10.84
N GLY A 159 7.10 12.52 -10.40
CA GLY A 159 5.81 13.17 -10.67
C GLY A 159 5.31 13.01 -12.10
N THR A 160 5.54 11.84 -12.71
CA THR A 160 4.80 11.40 -13.89
C THR A 160 3.54 10.68 -13.43
N VAL A 161 2.38 11.16 -13.86
CA VAL A 161 1.11 10.43 -13.71
C VAL A 161 0.96 9.52 -14.91
N GLU A 162 0.79 8.24 -14.66
CA GLU A 162 0.58 7.21 -15.68
C GLU A 162 -0.83 6.65 -15.58
N VAL A 163 -1.39 6.29 -16.73
CA VAL A 163 -2.71 5.66 -16.83
C VAL A 163 -2.55 4.38 -17.63
N ALA A 164 -3.01 3.26 -17.07
CA ALA A 164 -3.06 1.98 -17.76
C ALA A 164 -4.44 1.81 -18.42
N GLY A 165 -4.45 1.55 -19.72
CA GLY A 165 -5.66 1.33 -20.52
C GLY A 165 -5.33 0.90 -21.94
N ASP A 166 -6.21 0.11 -22.54
CA ASP A 166 -6.04 -0.44 -23.89
C ASP A 166 -4.75 -1.26 -24.09
N GLY A 167 -4.25 -1.90 -23.02
CA GLY A 167 -3.02 -2.70 -23.06
C GLY A 167 -1.73 -1.90 -23.14
N GLU A 168 -1.75 -0.62 -22.74
CA GLU A 168 -0.54 0.19 -22.60
C GLU A 168 -0.60 1.17 -21.42
N TRP A 169 0.57 1.58 -20.95
CA TRP A 169 0.75 2.68 -20.00
C TRP A 169 1.07 3.98 -20.72
N ARG A 170 0.27 5.02 -20.45
CA ARG A 170 0.50 6.37 -21.00
C ARG A 170 0.79 7.35 -19.88
N GLY A 171 1.93 8.03 -19.95
CA GLY A 171 2.43 8.91 -18.89
C GLY A 171 2.49 10.39 -19.24
N ARG A 172 2.28 11.26 -18.26
CA ARG A 172 2.55 12.71 -18.37
C ARG A 172 3.12 13.27 -17.07
N SER A 173 4.25 13.97 -17.16
CA SER A 173 4.80 14.73 -16.04
C SER A 173 3.90 15.90 -15.67
N ILE A 174 3.63 16.07 -14.37
CA ILE A 174 2.81 17.15 -13.82
C ILE A 174 3.64 18.24 -13.10
N GLY A 175 4.96 18.12 -13.12
CA GLY A 175 5.87 19.12 -12.51
C GLY A 175 5.98 19.06 -10.98
N VAL A 176 5.45 18.00 -10.35
CA VAL A 176 5.66 17.69 -8.92
C VAL A 176 6.87 16.74 -8.81
N ARG A 177 7.60 16.78 -7.70
CA ARG A 177 8.74 15.87 -7.43
C ARG A 177 8.67 15.35 -6.00
N ASN A 178 9.37 14.26 -5.73
CA ASN A 178 9.35 13.57 -4.44
C ASN A 178 7.92 13.19 -4.06
N VAL A 179 7.18 12.65 -5.04
CA VAL A 179 5.84 12.16 -4.79
C VAL A 179 5.95 10.95 -3.87
N THR A 180 5.11 10.89 -2.84
CA THR A 180 5.05 9.78 -1.88
C THR A 180 3.69 9.09 -1.86
N GLY A 181 2.73 9.56 -2.67
CA GLY A 181 1.37 9.03 -2.65
C GLY A 181 0.46 9.65 -3.71
N LEU A 182 -0.66 8.99 -3.95
CA LEU A 182 -1.74 9.40 -4.84
C LEU A 182 -3.07 9.09 -4.16
N ALA A 183 -4.07 9.96 -4.36
CA ALA A 183 -5.45 9.66 -3.99
C ALA A 183 -6.36 9.88 -5.21
N VAL A 184 -7.19 8.88 -5.51
CA VAL A 184 -8.22 8.98 -6.55
C VAL A 184 -9.58 9.17 -5.86
N PRO A 185 -10.17 10.38 -5.90
CA PRO A 185 -11.45 10.65 -5.27
C PRO A 185 -12.58 9.88 -5.98
N ARG A 186 -13.61 9.52 -5.21
CA ARG A 186 -14.82 8.85 -5.70
C ARG A 186 -15.98 9.81 -5.81
#